data_AF-A0A2T0WMW6-F1
#
_entry.id   AF-A0A2T0WMW6-F1
#
_cell.length_a   1.000
_cell.length_b   1.000
_cell.length_c   1.000
_cell.angle_alpha   90.00
_cell.angle_beta   90.00
_cell.angle_gamma   90.00
#
_symmetry.space_group_name_H-M   'P 1'
#
loop_
_entity.id
_entity.type
_entity.pdbx_description
1 polymer ?
#
loop_
_entity_poly.entity_id
_entity_poly.type
_entity_poly.pdbx_seq_one_letter_code
_entity_poly.pdbx_strand_id
1 'polypeptide(L)'
;MKKLIFLIILFPLTAFIQEKELPKLSVEQYEILNKLFPKEASFTLLRYTSFPLHLDYFLTKEHFEMDGGFCRLTNDPFEKSDLWDHLDSEDFEYIKDNISLLGEAYELEQGKLIYPNVQLVDLYLNNHIHLISAPIIKGRFSIIHHVHSFIEKIIFFEKDENGDWDILCEVYIKLDLVDFGH
;
A
#
# COMPACT_ATOMS: atom_id res chain seq x y z
N MET A 1 67.94 -14.47 -19.45
CA MET A 1 66.89 -13.94 -18.55
C MET A 1 65.60 -13.85 -19.34
N LYS A 2 64.68 -14.80 -19.18
CA LYS A 2 63.37 -14.79 -19.86
C LYS A 2 62.38 -14.05 -18.98
N LYS A 3 61.88 -12.89 -19.43
CA LYS A 3 60.82 -12.14 -18.75
C LYS A 3 59.48 -12.82 -19.04
N LEU A 4 58.84 -13.32 -18.00
CA LEU A 4 57.49 -13.89 -18.03
C LEU A 4 56.50 -12.71 -18.14
N ILE A 5 55.81 -12.59 -19.27
CA ILE A 5 54.73 -11.61 -19.45
C ILE A 5 53.47 -12.25 -18.89
N PHE A 6 53.02 -11.80 -17.72
CA PHE A 6 51.71 -12.14 -17.19
C PHE A 6 50.66 -11.33 -17.95
N LEU A 7 49.94 -11.99 -18.86
CA LEU A 7 48.77 -11.42 -19.54
C LEU A 7 47.60 -11.43 -18.55
N ILE A 8 47.37 -10.32 -17.86
CA ILE A 8 46.17 -10.13 -17.03
C ILE A 8 45.00 -9.91 -18.01
N ILE A 9 44.21 -10.97 -18.22
CA ILE A 9 42.91 -10.87 -18.89
C ILE A 9 41.98 -10.14 -17.91
N LEU A 10 41.86 -8.83 -18.08
CA LEU A 10 40.80 -8.02 -17.47
C LEU A 10 39.48 -8.43 -18.12
N PHE A 11 38.78 -9.39 -17.51
CA PHE A 11 37.36 -9.57 -17.76
C PHE A 11 36.62 -8.37 -17.15
N PRO A 12 35.88 -7.56 -17.93
CA PRO A 12 34.92 -6.67 -17.33
C PRO A 12 33.76 -7.55 -16.84
N LEU A 13 33.74 -7.83 -15.54
CA LEU A 13 32.53 -8.23 -14.83
C LEU A 13 31.59 -7.01 -14.80
N THR A 14 31.05 -6.62 -15.94
CA THR A 14 29.77 -5.90 -15.96
C THR A 14 28.71 -6.97 -15.82
N ALA A 15 28.48 -7.41 -14.57
CA ALA A 15 27.21 -8.02 -14.25
C ALA A 15 26.15 -6.96 -14.61
N PHE A 16 25.51 -7.14 -15.76
CA PHE A 16 24.26 -6.46 -16.07
C PHE A 16 23.31 -6.89 -14.95
N ILE A 17 23.17 -6.05 -13.93
CA ILE A 17 22.04 -6.11 -13.03
C ILE A 17 20.88 -5.75 -13.94
N GLN A 18 20.23 -6.78 -14.49
CA GLN A 18 19.00 -6.61 -15.23
C GLN A 18 17.99 -6.12 -14.18
N GLU A 19 17.74 -4.81 -14.17
CA GLU A 19 16.71 -4.21 -13.31
C GLU A 19 15.42 -5.01 -13.55
N LYS A 20 14.99 -5.73 -12.51
CA LYS A 20 13.74 -6.47 -12.57
C LYS A 20 12.63 -5.44 -12.66
N GLU A 21 11.96 -5.37 -13.81
CA GLU A 21 10.80 -4.50 -14.00
C GLU A 21 9.77 -4.83 -12.91
N LEU A 22 9.30 -3.80 -12.21
CA LEU A 22 8.31 -3.97 -11.17
C LEU A 22 6.95 -4.31 -11.80
N PRO A 23 6.13 -5.12 -11.14
CA PRO A 23 4.77 -5.36 -11.60
C PRO A 23 3.99 -4.05 -11.66
N LYS A 24 3.17 -3.91 -12.70
CA LYS A 24 2.24 -2.80 -12.88
C LYS A 24 0.88 -3.16 -12.30
N LEU A 25 0.14 -2.14 -11.90
CA LEU A 25 -1.22 -2.33 -11.39
C LEU A 25 -2.21 -2.66 -12.50
N SER A 26 -3.23 -3.45 -12.15
CA SER A 26 -4.38 -3.72 -13.00
C SER A 26 -5.29 -2.49 -13.12
N VAL A 27 -6.20 -2.51 -14.10
CA VAL A 27 -7.22 -1.45 -14.26
C VAL A 27 -8.07 -1.30 -13.00
N GLU A 28 -8.50 -2.43 -12.42
CA GLU A 28 -9.34 -2.46 -11.22
C GLU A 28 -8.60 -1.92 -9.98
N GLN A 29 -7.30 -2.19 -9.86
CA GLN A 29 -6.47 -1.59 -8.81
C GLN A 29 -6.40 -0.06 -8.97
N TYR A 30 -6.29 0.46 -10.20
CA TYR A 30 -6.35 1.91 -10.42
C TYR A 30 -7.73 2.50 -10.11
N GLU A 31 -8.83 1.79 -10.36
CA GLU A 31 -10.18 2.24 -9.98
C GLU A 31 -10.28 2.48 -8.47
N ILE A 32 -9.76 1.57 -7.66
CA ILE A 32 -9.69 1.70 -6.20
C ILE A 32 -8.78 2.87 -5.79
N LEU A 33 -7.57 2.96 -6.35
CA LEU A 33 -6.65 4.08 -6.06
C LEU A 33 -7.30 5.45 -6.34
N ASN A 34 -8.10 5.53 -7.40
CA ASN A 34 -8.76 6.75 -7.80
C ASN A 34 -9.93 7.15 -6.87
N LYS A 35 -10.34 6.30 -5.93
CA LYS A 35 -11.31 6.65 -4.88
C LYS A 35 -10.68 7.32 -3.66
N LEU A 36 -9.36 7.20 -3.48
CA LEU A 36 -8.67 7.65 -2.27
C LEU A 36 -8.35 9.14 -2.22
N PHE A 37 -8.11 9.75 -3.38
CA PHE A 37 -7.63 11.12 -3.46
C PHE A 37 -8.79 12.08 -3.69
N PRO A 38 -9.08 13.03 -2.78
CA PRO A 38 -10.08 14.07 -3.04
C PRO A 38 -9.71 14.92 -4.25
N LYS A 39 -10.72 15.27 -5.06
CA LYS A 39 -10.60 16.04 -6.32
C LYS A 39 -9.87 17.38 -6.17
N GLU A 40 -9.92 17.99 -4.99
CA GLU A 40 -9.44 19.35 -4.75
C GLU A 40 -8.02 19.40 -4.14
N ALA A 41 -7.46 18.27 -3.70
CA ALA A 41 -6.15 18.22 -3.07
C ALA A 41 -5.04 17.80 -4.04
N SER A 42 -3.84 18.34 -3.82
CA SER A 42 -2.63 17.94 -4.53
C SER A 42 -1.88 16.89 -3.73
N PHE A 43 -1.39 15.85 -4.40
CA PHE A 43 -0.72 14.71 -3.77
C PHE A 43 0.65 14.48 -4.40
N THR A 44 1.66 14.23 -3.57
CA THR A 44 2.95 13.70 -4.03
C THR A 44 3.04 12.25 -3.59
N LEU A 45 3.08 11.32 -4.56
CA LEU A 45 3.15 9.87 -4.32
C LEU A 45 4.49 9.32 -4.79
N LEU A 46 5.00 8.29 -4.11
CA LEU A 46 6.11 7.51 -4.66
C LEU A 46 5.67 6.74 -5.90
N ARG A 47 6.51 6.71 -6.93
CA ARG A 47 6.29 5.87 -8.11
C ARG A 47 6.33 4.38 -7.77
N TYR A 48 7.14 4.00 -6.78
CA TYR A 48 7.37 2.60 -6.40
C TYR A 48 6.89 2.33 -4.97
N THR A 49 6.03 1.33 -4.80
CA THR A 49 5.35 1.05 -3.52
C THR A 49 6.13 0.07 -2.63
N SER A 50 7.33 0.38 -2.14
CA SER A 50 8.06 -0.56 -1.26
C SER A 50 7.93 -0.17 0.22
N PHE A 51 7.04 -0.83 0.97
CA PHE A 51 6.92 -0.63 2.43
C PHE A 51 6.98 -1.95 3.19
N PRO A 52 8.10 -2.26 3.88
CA PRO A 52 8.10 -3.37 4.83
C PRO A 52 7.22 -2.97 6.01
N LEU A 53 6.03 -3.56 6.03
CA LEU A 53 5.00 -3.31 7.03
C LEU A 53 5.09 -4.35 8.14
N HIS A 54 5.08 -3.91 9.40
CA HIS A 54 4.95 -4.77 10.59
C HIS A 54 3.49 -5.21 10.81
N LEU A 55 2.77 -5.57 9.74
CA LEU A 55 1.32 -5.75 9.77
C LEU A 55 0.82 -7.04 10.39
N ASP A 56 1.64 -8.10 10.39
CA ASP A 56 1.23 -9.41 10.90
C ASP A 56 0.74 -9.36 12.36
N TYR A 57 1.18 -8.35 13.12
CA TYR A 57 0.76 -8.12 14.50
C TYR A 57 -0.61 -7.45 14.65
N PHE A 58 -1.05 -6.65 13.67
CA PHE A 58 -2.23 -5.78 13.80
C PHE A 58 -3.53 -6.38 13.23
N LEU A 59 -3.48 -7.57 12.61
CA LEU A 59 -4.62 -8.14 11.89
C LEU A 59 -5.48 -9.13 12.68
N THR A 60 -5.33 -9.20 13.99
CA THR A 60 -6.24 -10.02 14.79
C THR A 60 -7.54 -9.26 15.03
N LYS A 61 -8.66 -9.98 15.05
CA LYS A 61 -9.99 -9.43 15.42
C LYS A 61 -9.92 -8.60 16.69
N GLU A 62 -9.19 -9.09 17.69
CA GLU A 62 -8.97 -8.43 18.97
C GLU A 62 -8.21 -7.10 18.82
N HIS A 63 -7.21 -6.97 17.95
CA HIS A 63 -6.50 -5.69 17.77
C HIS A 63 -7.34 -4.64 17.05
N PHE A 64 -8.15 -5.04 16.07
CA PHE A 64 -9.15 -4.16 15.46
C PHE A 64 -10.22 -3.72 16.48
N GLU A 65 -10.59 -4.59 17.43
CA GLU A 65 -11.58 -4.30 18.47
C GLU A 65 -11.03 -3.50 19.67
N MET A 66 -9.75 -3.68 20.05
CA MET A 66 -9.20 -3.17 21.32
C MET A 66 -8.71 -1.71 21.27
N ASP A 67 -8.20 -1.21 20.15
CA ASP A 67 -7.68 0.17 20.04
C ASP A 67 -7.78 0.79 18.62
N GLY A 68 -8.18 0.03 17.60
CA GLY A 68 -7.90 0.35 16.20
C GLY A 68 -9.11 0.73 15.35
N GLY A 69 -9.39 2.02 15.21
CA GLY A 69 -10.02 2.58 14.02
C GLY A 69 -11.55 2.51 13.96
N PHE A 70 -12.20 3.66 14.03
CA PHE A 70 -13.62 3.78 13.75
C PHE A 70 -13.88 3.34 12.30
N CYS A 71 -14.60 2.24 12.10
CA CYS A 71 -15.33 2.01 10.86
C CYS A 71 -16.29 3.19 10.67
N ARG A 72 -15.92 4.11 9.78
CA ARG A 72 -16.80 5.20 9.36
C ARG A 72 -17.49 4.72 8.09
N LEU A 73 -18.70 4.20 8.23
CA LEU A 73 -19.59 4.08 7.08
C LEU A 73 -19.82 5.50 6.56
N THR A 74 -19.55 5.69 5.26
CA THR A 74 -19.26 6.98 4.63
C THR A 74 -20.41 8.00 4.62
N ASN A 75 -21.56 7.69 5.22
CA ASN A 75 -22.73 8.57 5.28
C ASN A 75 -23.12 9.05 6.70
N ASP A 76 -22.62 8.44 7.79
CA ASP A 76 -22.83 8.93 9.15
C ASP A 76 -21.55 8.76 10.00
N PRO A 77 -20.89 9.87 10.41
CA PRO A 77 -19.66 9.81 11.21
C PRO A 77 -19.87 9.24 12.64
N PHE A 78 -21.12 9.00 13.07
CA PHE A 78 -21.49 8.42 14.35
C PHE A 78 -21.94 6.96 14.26
N GLU A 79 -22.23 6.45 13.06
CA GLU A 79 -22.65 5.06 12.85
C GLU A 79 -21.41 4.17 12.77
N LYS A 80 -21.20 3.39 13.84
CA LYS A 80 -20.20 2.33 13.88
C LYS A 80 -20.89 1.04 13.43
N SER A 81 -20.57 0.53 12.25
CA SER A 81 -20.79 -0.90 11.98
C SER A 81 -19.50 -1.65 12.22
N ASP A 82 -19.60 -2.90 12.67
CA ASP A 82 -18.43 -3.73 12.79
C ASP A 82 -17.92 -4.06 11.38
N LEU A 83 -16.61 -3.99 11.14
CA LEU A 83 -16.01 -4.47 9.88
C LEU A 83 -16.34 -5.95 9.68
N TRP A 84 -16.49 -6.70 10.78
CA TRP A 84 -16.86 -8.12 10.78
C TRP A 84 -18.29 -8.39 10.31
N ASP A 85 -19.18 -7.40 10.29
CA ASP A 85 -20.52 -7.58 9.73
C ASP A 85 -20.50 -7.68 8.20
N HIS A 86 -19.40 -7.23 7.58
CA HIS A 86 -19.23 -7.18 6.13
C HIS A 86 -18.24 -8.22 5.62
N LEU A 87 -17.28 -8.65 6.44
CA LEU A 87 -16.32 -9.70 6.09
C LEU A 87 -16.80 -11.05 6.58
N ASP A 88 -16.92 -12.02 5.68
CA ASP A 88 -17.09 -13.41 6.10
C ASP A 88 -15.75 -14.03 6.55
N SER A 89 -15.80 -15.24 7.10
CA SER A 89 -14.59 -15.95 7.57
C SER A 89 -13.59 -16.23 6.46
N GLU A 90 -14.06 -16.39 5.21
CA GLU A 90 -13.21 -16.67 4.07
C GLU A 90 -12.47 -15.41 3.61
N ASP A 91 -13.14 -14.26 3.62
CA ASP A 91 -12.55 -12.96 3.33
C ASP A 91 -11.51 -12.58 4.38
N PHE A 92 -11.81 -12.81 5.67
CA PHE A 92 -10.86 -12.57 6.75
C PHE A 92 -9.57 -13.40 6.62
N GLU A 93 -9.70 -14.73 6.45
CA GLU A 93 -8.51 -15.58 6.31
C GLU A 93 -7.72 -15.22 5.05
N TYR A 94 -8.40 -14.85 3.95
CA TYR A 94 -7.69 -14.37 2.78
C TYR A 94 -6.90 -13.09 3.03
N ILE A 95 -7.51 -12.09 3.68
CA ILE A 95 -6.82 -10.83 4.03
C ILE A 95 -5.58 -11.14 4.86
N LYS A 96 -5.73 -11.98 5.87
CA LYS A 96 -4.63 -12.40 6.75
C LYS A 96 -3.52 -13.13 6.00
N ASP A 97 -3.87 -14.03 5.09
CA ASP A 97 -2.91 -14.79 4.28
C ASP A 97 -2.16 -13.91 3.27
N ASN A 98 -2.77 -12.81 2.82
CA ASN A 98 -2.26 -11.97 1.74
C ASN A 98 -1.81 -10.58 2.18
N ILE A 99 -1.91 -10.23 3.46
CA ILE A 99 -1.55 -8.89 3.96
C ILE A 99 -0.09 -8.52 3.67
N SER A 100 0.81 -9.51 3.62
CA SER A 100 2.21 -9.32 3.29
C SER A 100 2.40 -8.71 1.90
N LEU A 101 1.44 -8.90 1.00
CA LEU A 101 1.43 -8.28 -0.34
C LEU A 101 1.26 -6.75 -0.27
N LEU A 102 0.79 -6.17 0.83
CA LEU A 102 0.74 -4.71 1.00
C LEU A 102 2.14 -4.10 1.03
N GLY A 103 3.17 -4.89 1.34
CA GLY A 103 4.56 -4.46 1.29
C GLY A 103 5.27 -4.71 -0.03
N GLU A 104 4.62 -5.37 -1.00
CA GLU A 104 5.22 -5.62 -2.31
C GLU A 104 5.31 -4.34 -3.15
N ALA A 105 6.43 -4.24 -3.88
CA ALA A 105 6.71 -3.11 -4.75
C ALA A 105 6.00 -3.23 -6.09
N TYR A 106 5.21 -2.21 -6.42
CA TYR A 106 4.55 -2.02 -7.71
C TYR A 106 4.93 -0.67 -8.31
N GLU A 107 4.87 -0.57 -9.63
CA GLU A 107 5.03 0.69 -10.35
C GLU A 107 3.67 1.37 -10.58
N LEU A 108 3.57 2.62 -10.13
CA LEU A 108 2.48 3.53 -10.49
C LEU A 108 2.79 4.21 -11.83
N GLU A 109 1.90 4.03 -12.80
CA GLU A 109 2.04 4.61 -14.13
C GLU A 109 1.50 6.04 -14.17
N GLN A 110 2.30 6.95 -14.72
CA GLN A 110 1.89 8.34 -14.91
C GLN A 110 0.64 8.43 -15.80
N GLY A 111 -0.37 9.19 -15.37
CA GLY A 111 -1.59 9.44 -16.14
C GLY A 111 -2.66 8.34 -16.04
N LYS A 112 -2.42 7.24 -15.32
CA LYS A 112 -3.48 6.27 -14.95
C LYS A 112 -4.31 6.72 -13.75
N LEU A 113 -3.75 7.60 -12.92
CA LEU A 113 -4.51 8.30 -11.88
C LEU A 113 -5.32 9.43 -12.53
N ILE A 114 -6.61 9.49 -12.24
CA ILE A 114 -7.54 10.47 -12.84
C ILE A 114 -7.35 11.90 -12.32
N TYR A 115 -6.48 12.09 -11.34
CA TYR A 115 -6.21 13.37 -10.71
C TYR A 115 -4.95 14.00 -11.30
N PRO A 116 -5.07 15.09 -12.09
CA PRO A 116 -3.91 15.75 -12.71
C PRO A 116 -2.98 16.40 -11.67
N ASN A 117 -3.46 16.59 -10.43
CA ASN A 117 -2.70 17.18 -9.32
C ASN A 117 -1.90 16.14 -8.52
N VAL A 118 -1.85 14.88 -8.98
CA VAL A 118 -0.98 13.85 -8.42
C VAL A 118 0.37 13.88 -9.13
N GLN A 119 1.42 14.16 -8.37
CA GLN A 119 2.81 14.11 -8.82
C GLN A 119 3.46 12.81 -8.34
N LEU A 120 3.98 12.01 -9.26
CA LEU A 120 4.78 10.83 -8.94
C LEU A 120 6.27 11.20 -8.80
N VAL A 121 6.92 10.73 -7.75
CA VAL A 121 8.35 10.96 -7.49
C VAL A 121 9.09 9.64 -7.22
N ASP A 122 10.36 9.59 -7.59
CA ASP A 122 11.17 8.36 -7.49
C ASP A 122 11.95 8.26 -6.16
N LEU A 123 11.90 9.28 -5.31
CA LEU A 123 12.70 9.39 -4.09
C LEU A 123 11.85 9.81 -2.89
N TYR A 124 12.16 9.24 -1.73
CA TYR A 124 11.56 9.63 -0.46
C TYR A 124 12.12 10.99 0.01
N LEU A 125 11.24 11.96 0.26
CA LEU A 125 11.53 13.27 0.83
C LEU A 125 10.89 13.34 2.22
N ASN A 126 11.62 13.89 3.19
CA ASN A 126 11.24 13.82 4.60
C ASN A 126 9.93 14.51 4.97
N ASN A 127 9.36 15.37 4.12
CA ASN A 127 8.16 16.13 4.45
C ASN A 127 7.11 15.97 3.33
N HIS A 128 6.01 15.27 3.65
CA HIS A 128 4.74 15.22 2.91
C HIS A 128 4.59 14.24 1.73
N ILE A 129 5.44 13.23 1.61
CA ILE A 129 5.17 12.17 0.64
C ILE A 129 4.06 11.25 1.15
N HIS A 130 3.07 11.01 0.29
CA HIS A 130 2.06 10.00 0.48
C HIS A 130 2.57 8.66 -0.04
N LEU A 131 2.29 7.61 0.73
CA LEU A 131 2.72 6.27 0.43
C LEU A 131 1.47 5.42 0.35
N ILE A 132 1.46 4.52 -0.62
CA ILE A 132 0.30 3.71 -0.91
C ILE A 132 0.78 2.34 -1.38
N SER A 133 0.16 1.27 -0.90
CA SER A 133 0.40 -0.07 -1.44
C SER A 133 -0.39 -0.28 -2.73
N ALA A 134 -0.11 -1.36 -3.45
CA ALA A 134 -1.09 -1.90 -4.38
C ALA A 134 -2.35 -2.33 -3.61
N PRO A 135 -3.56 -2.07 -4.14
CA PRO A 135 -4.77 -2.69 -3.62
C PRO A 135 -4.72 -4.20 -3.80
N ILE A 136 -5.02 -4.96 -2.75
CA ILE A 136 -5.20 -6.41 -2.83
C ILE A 136 -6.70 -6.68 -2.99
N ILE A 137 -7.10 -7.45 -3.99
CA ILE A 137 -8.51 -7.66 -4.35
C ILE A 137 -8.89 -9.13 -4.18
N LYS A 138 -10.00 -9.39 -3.50
CA LYS A 138 -10.70 -10.68 -3.46
C LYS A 138 -12.18 -10.48 -3.70
N GLY A 139 -12.67 -10.97 -4.83
CA GLY A 139 -14.11 -10.88 -5.16
C GLY A 139 -14.59 -9.43 -5.13
N ARG A 140 -15.46 -9.12 -4.17
CA ARG A 140 -16.02 -7.78 -3.97
C ARG A 140 -15.30 -6.96 -2.89
N PHE A 141 -14.21 -7.46 -2.32
CA PHE A 141 -13.47 -6.78 -1.25
C PHE A 141 -12.07 -6.41 -1.71
N SER A 142 -11.59 -5.28 -1.19
CA SER A 142 -10.19 -4.91 -1.35
C SER A 142 -9.64 -4.22 -0.11
N ILE A 143 -8.33 -4.34 0.09
CA ILE A 143 -7.58 -3.66 1.13
C ILE A 143 -6.42 -2.88 0.51
N ILE A 144 -6.08 -1.77 1.15
CA ILE A 144 -4.93 -0.96 0.77
C ILE A 144 -4.29 -0.33 2.00
N HIS A 145 -2.96 -0.25 2.01
CA HIS A 145 -2.22 0.51 3.01
C HIS A 145 -1.96 1.92 2.49
N HIS A 146 -2.20 2.91 3.33
CA HIS A 146 -1.98 4.31 3.01
C HIS A 146 -1.32 5.04 4.18
N VAL A 147 -0.20 5.71 3.87
CA VAL A 147 0.52 6.58 4.80
C VAL A 147 0.48 8.00 4.29
N HIS A 148 0.04 8.92 5.14
CA HIS A 148 0.13 10.34 4.90
C HIS A 148 0.61 11.08 6.13
N SER A 149 1.77 11.75 6.01
CA SER A 149 2.42 12.46 7.11
C SER A 149 2.69 11.51 8.30
N PHE A 150 1.90 11.59 9.37
CA PHE A 150 2.00 10.74 10.57
C PHE A 150 0.81 9.81 10.75
N ILE A 151 -0.07 9.76 9.74
CA ILE A 151 -1.27 8.94 9.75
C ILE A 151 -1.02 7.74 8.86
N GLU A 152 -1.01 6.58 9.48
CA GLU A 152 -0.92 5.30 8.83
C GLU A 152 -2.26 4.57 8.99
N LYS A 153 -2.79 4.01 7.90
CA LYS A 153 -4.06 3.28 7.93
C LYS A 153 -4.14 2.16 6.91
N ILE A 154 -4.94 1.16 7.21
CA ILE A 154 -5.50 0.22 6.22
C ILE A 154 -6.90 0.70 5.86
N ILE A 155 -7.20 0.77 4.57
CA ILE A 155 -8.50 1.15 4.05
C ILE A 155 -9.12 -0.07 3.39
N PHE A 156 -10.35 -0.36 3.78
CA PHE A 156 -11.16 -1.44 3.24
C PHE A 156 -12.14 -0.87 2.22
N PHE A 157 -12.22 -1.55 1.08
CA PHE A 157 -13.14 -1.25 0.00
C PHE A 157 -14.10 -2.40 -0.21
N GLU A 158 -15.34 -2.06 -0.55
CA GLU A 158 -16.34 -3.00 -1.00
C GLU A 158 -16.86 -2.57 -2.37
N LYS A 159 -17.10 -3.56 -3.23
CA LYS A 159 -17.69 -3.39 -4.55
C LYS A 159 -19.20 -3.57 -4.44
N ASP A 160 -19.95 -2.56 -4.85
CA ASP A 160 -21.40 -2.59 -4.85
C ASP A 160 -21.98 -3.50 -5.95
N GLU A 161 -23.31 -3.62 -6.00
CA GLU A 161 -24.01 -4.41 -7.02
C GLU A 161 -23.83 -3.89 -8.45
N ASN A 162 -23.47 -2.61 -8.61
CA ASN A 162 -23.20 -1.99 -9.91
C ASN A 162 -21.75 -2.22 -10.36
N GLY A 163 -20.89 -2.75 -9.48
CA GLY A 163 -19.47 -2.93 -9.73
C GLY A 163 -18.61 -1.72 -9.34
N ASP A 164 -19.17 -0.75 -8.62
CA ASP A 164 -18.45 0.43 -8.16
C ASP A 164 -17.80 0.18 -6.80
N TRP A 165 -16.54 0.57 -6.66
CA TRP A 165 -15.80 0.47 -5.40
C TRP A 165 -16.08 1.66 -4.49
N ASP A 166 -16.40 1.43 -3.23
CA ASP A 166 -16.49 2.46 -2.20
C ASP A 166 -15.74 2.08 -0.92
N ILE A 167 -15.35 3.11 -0.16
CA ILE A 167 -14.68 2.93 1.12
C ILE A 167 -15.69 2.39 2.11
N LEU A 168 -15.42 1.19 2.61
CA LEU A 168 -16.19 0.52 3.65
C LEU A 168 -15.73 0.96 5.04
N CYS A 169 -14.40 0.92 5.27
CA CYS A 169 -13.83 1.13 6.59
C CYS A 169 -12.39 1.67 6.49
N GLU A 170 -11.97 2.45 7.50
CA GLU A 170 -10.59 2.88 7.66
C GLU A 170 -10.09 2.49 9.06
N VAL A 171 -9.03 1.70 9.10
CA VAL A 171 -8.38 1.30 10.35
C VAL A 171 -7.07 2.04 10.48
N TYR A 172 -6.98 2.88 11.50
CA TYR A 172 -5.79 3.66 11.81
C TYR A 172 -4.79 2.79 12.57
N ILE A 173 -3.60 2.65 12.02
CA ILE A 173 -2.50 1.94 12.66
C ILE A 173 -1.80 2.95 13.55
N LYS A 174 -2.03 2.84 14.86
CA LYS A 174 -1.28 3.61 15.83
C LYS A 174 0.12 3.02 15.88
N LEU A 175 1.09 3.74 15.33
CA LEU A 175 2.49 3.53 15.68
C LEU A 175 2.60 3.91 17.16
N ASP A 176 2.49 2.94 18.06
CA ASP A 176 3.06 3.11 19.38
C ASP A 176 4.55 3.34 19.11
N LEU A 177 4.97 4.60 19.21
CA LEU A 177 6.37 4.95 19.30
C LEU A 177 6.87 4.14 20.48
N VAL A 178 7.49 3.00 20.20
CA VAL A 178 8.25 2.25 21.18
C VAL A 178 9.20 3.27 21.75
N ASP A 179 8.96 3.62 23.00
CA ASP A 179 9.81 4.50 23.78
C ASP A 179 11.18 3.83 23.76
N PHE A 180 12.06 4.29 22.87
CA PHE A 180 13.47 3.88 22.86
C PHE A 180 14.07 4.52 24.10
N GLY A 181 13.81 3.88 25.23
CA GLY A 181 14.11 4.37 26.57
C GLY A 181 15.54 4.90 26.66
N HIS A 182 15.63 6.10 27.21
CA HIS A 182 16.84 6.68 27.77
C HIS A 182 17.41 5.81 28.90
#